data_AF-A0A3D2EYU3-F1
#
_entry.id   AF-A0A3D2EYU3-F1
#
_cell.length_a   1.000
_cell.length_b   1.000
_cell.length_c   1.000
_cell.angle_alpha   90.00
_cell.angle_beta   90.00
_cell.angle_gamma   90.00
#
_symmetry.space_group_name_H-M   'P 1'
#
loop_
_entity.id
_entity.type
_entity.pdbx_description
1 polymer ?
#
loop_
_entity_poly.entity_id
_entity_poly.type
_entity_poly.pdbx_seq_one_letter_code
_entity_poly.pdbx_strand_id
1 'polypeptide(L)'
;MPSAQSASLVIPDETKKKFPDLIKLILASESMNDEERQYWVNILPVMTPDQISSLRDILETEKKQLAEIDKKYSKEIETVGKDKLVKKTDEERRKRREKRLNKEQAEQSKEMEKAEKLLEDI
;
A
#
# COMPACT_ATOMS: atom_id res chain seq x y z
N MET A 1 -14.43 6.57 -18.12
CA MET A 1 -14.18 5.35 -17.33
C MET A 1 -15.31 4.38 -17.63
N PRO A 2 -15.15 3.38 -18.50
CA PRO A 2 -16.19 2.38 -18.68
C PRO A 2 -16.12 1.42 -17.49
N SER A 3 -17.19 1.41 -16.69
CA SER A 3 -17.43 0.44 -15.63
C SER A 3 -17.40 -0.96 -16.22
N ALA A 4 -16.66 -1.87 -15.58
CA ALA A 4 -16.68 -3.29 -15.87
C ALA A 4 -18.15 -3.78 -15.87
N GLN A 5 -18.65 -4.17 -17.04
CA GLN A 5 -19.94 -4.83 -17.16
C GLN A 5 -19.86 -6.13 -16.38
N SER A 6 -20.66 -6.24 -15.32
CA SER A 6 -20.88 -7.49 -14.60
C SER A 6 -21.62 -8.44 -15.53
N ALA A 7 -20.90 -9.27 -16.28
CA ALA A 7 -21.55 -10.37 -16.97
C ALA A 7 -22.13 -11.29 -15.90
N SER A 8 -23.42 -11.59 -15.98
CA SER A 8 -24.10 -12.42 -14.99
C SER A 8 -23.57 -13.85 -15.11
N LEU A 9 -22.57 -14.19 -14.28
CA LEU A 9 -22.00 -15.54 -14.21
C LEU A 9 -23.11 -16.54 -13.87
N VAL A 10 -23.35 -17.48 -14.79
CA VAL A 10 -24.35 -18.54 -14.62
C VAL A 10 -23.65 -19.74 -14.05
N ILE A 11 -23.83 -19.97 -12.75
CA ILE A 11 -23.23 -21.10 -12.03
C ILE A 11 -24.33 -22.13 -11.77
N PRO A 12 -24.27 -23.32 -12.38
CA PRO A 12 -25.22 -24.39 -12.10
C PRO A 12 -25.17 -24.79 -10.62
N ASP A 13 -26.34 -25.02 -10.01
CA ASP A 13 -26.44 -25.40 -8.59
C ASP A 13 -25.67 -26.67 -8.26
N GLU A 14 -25.59 -27.62 -9.20
CA GLU A 14 -24.81 -28.84 -9.03
C GLU A 14 -23.31 -28.56 -8.93
N THR A 15 -22.76 -27.71 -9.80
CA THR A 15 -21.35 -27.30 -9.77
C THR A 15 -21.05 -26.53 -8.49
N LYS A 16 -21.98 -25.66 -8.06
CA LYS A 16 -21.89 -24.91 -6.79
C LYS A 16 -21.86 -25.81 -5.57
N LYS A 17 -22.64 -26.90 -5.58
CA LYS A 17 -22.66 -27.88 -4.49
C LYS A 17 -21.43 -28.79 -4.48
N LYS A 18 -20.94 -29.19 -5.65
CA LYS A 18 -19.77 -30.09 -5.78
C LYS A 18 -18.44 -29.38 -5.51
N PHE A 19 -18.30 -28.13 -5.95
CA PHE A 19 -17.04 -27.38 -5.89
C PHE A 19 -17.19 -25.98 -5.29
N PRO A 20 -17.76 -25.84 -4.07
CA PRO A 20 -18.05 -24.53 -3.48
C PRO A 20 -16.80 -23.68 -3.24
N ASP A 21 -15.69 -24.31 -2.85
CA ASP A 21 -14.45 -23.59 -2.55
C ASP A 21 -13.70 -23.17 -3.81
N LEU A 22 -13.70 -24.01 -4.84
CA LEU A 22 -13.04 -23.70 -6.10
C LEU A 22 -13.78 -22.58 -6.86
N ILE A 23 -15.11 -22.56 -6.79
CA ILE A 23 -15.89 -21.44 -7.32
C ILE A 23 -15.55 -20.13 -6.60
N LYS A 24 -15.38 -20.14 -5.27
CA LYS A 24 -14.93 -18.93 -4.56
C LYS A 24 -13.55 -18.48 -5.03
N LEU A 25 -12.63 -19.41 -5.27
CA LEU A 25 -11.28 -19.09 -5.78
C LEU A 25 -11.34 -18.51 -7.19
N ILE A 26 -12.14 -19.08 -8.10
CA ILE A 26 -12.32 -18.57 -9.47
C ILE A 26 -12.93 -17.17 -9.45
N LEU A 27 -13.95 -16.93 -8.62
CA LEU A 27 -14.58 -15.62 -8.48
C LEU A 27 -13.66 -14.57 -7.85
N ALA A 28 -12.76 -14.99 -6.96
CA ALA A 28 -11.80 -14.12 -6.29
C ALA A 28 -10.50 -13.92 -7.09
N SER A 29 -10.24 -14.72 -8.13
CA SER A 29 -9.03 -14.59 -8.94
C SER A 29 -9.09 -13.30 -9.76
N GLU A 30 -8.06 -12.48 -9.61
CA GLU A 30 -7.91 -11.21 -10.34
C GLU A 30 -7.31 -11.42 -11.74
N SER A 31 -6.68 -12.57 -12.01
CA SER A 31 -6.17 -12.89 -13.35
C SER A 31 -7.24 -13.33 -14.34
N MET A 32 -8.46 -13.63 -13.88
CA MET A 32 -9.55 -14.11 -14.74
C MET A 32 -10.61 -13.04 -14.97
N ASN A 33 -10.98 -12.84 -16.23
CA ASN A 33 -12.15 -12.05 -16.61
C ASN A 33 -13.46 -12.86 -16.50
N ASP A 34 -14.61 -12.21 -16.68
CA ASP A 34 -15.91 -12.87 -16.52
C ASP A 34 -16.16 -14.00 -17.53
N GLU A 35 -15.61 -13.91 -18.75
CA GLU A 35 -15.73 -14.96 -19.76
C GLU A 35 -14.91 -16.20 -19.38
N GLU A 36 -13.69 -16.00 -18.90
CA GLU A 36 -12.81 -17.06 -18.42
C GLU A 36 -13.39 -17.75 -17.18
N ARG A 37 -13.95 -16.98 -16.25
CA ARG A 37 -14.65 -17.52 -15.08
C ARG A 37 -15.82 -18.40 -15.50
N GLN A 38 -16.62 -17.97 -16.48
CA GLN A 38 -17.71 -18.78 -17.01
C GLN A 38 -17.21 -20.05 -17.70
N TYR A 39 -16.14 -19.96 -18.49
CA TYR A 39 -15.49 -21.09 -19.15
C TYR A 39 -15.02 -22.15 -18.13
N TRP A 40 -14.34 -21.73 -17.07
CA TRP A 40 -13.92 -22.62 -16.00
C TRP A 40 -15.12 -23.28 -15.30
N VAL A 41 -16.17 -22.52 -14.99
CA VAL A 41 -17.39 -23.05 -14.37
C VAL A 41 -18.07 -24.10 -15.24
N ASN A 42 -18.08 -23.92 -16.55
CA ASN A 42 -18.66 -24.86 -17.51
C ASN A 42 -17.84 -26.16 -17.63
N ILE A 43 -16.52 -26.08 -17.43
CA ILE A 43 -15.59 -27.21 -17.59
C ILE A 43 -15.36 -27.98 -16.28
N LEU A 44 -15.59 -27.35 -15.11
CA LEU A 44 -15.50 -27.99 -13.79
C LEU A 44 -16.14 -29.39 -13.72
N PRO A 45 -17.34 -29.64 -14.28
CA PRO A 45 -17.98 -30.96 -14.20
C PRO A 45 -17.30 -32.04 -15.07
N VAL A 46 -16.49 -31.64 -16.06
CA VAL A 46 -15.86 -32.53 -17.05
C VAL A 46 -14.38 -32.77 -16.74
N MET A 47 -13.77 -31.94 -15.87
CA MET A 47 -12.38 -32.10 -15.46
C MET A 47 -12.15 -33.35 -14.61
N THR A 48 -10.95 -33.93 -14.75
CA THR A 48 -10.51 -35.02 -13.88
C THR A 48 -10.13 -34.48 -12.49
N PRO A 49 -10.14 -35.32 -11.45
CA PRO A 49 -9.73 -34.92 -10.10
C PRO A 49 -8.33 -34.28 -10.06
N ASP A 50 -7.38 -34.80 -10.85
CA ASP A 50 -6.01 -34.27 -10.91
C ASP A 50 -5.95 -32.86 -11.52
N GLN A 51 -6.76 -32.61 -12.55
CA GLN A 51 -6.89 -31.28 -13.16
C GLN A 51 -7.51 -30.29 -12.19
N ILE A 52 -8.51 -30.72 -11.43
CA ILE A 52 -9.16 -29.91 -10.38
C ILE A 52 -8.15 -29.56 -9.28
N SER A 53 -7.33 -30.52 -8.85
CA SER A 53 -6.25 -30.27 -7.88
C SER A 53 -5.24 -29.28 -8.42
N SER A 54 -4.79 -29.45 -9.65
CA SER A 54 -3.81 -28.56 -10.29
C SER A 54 -4.35 -27.13 -10.41
N LEU A 55 -5.61 -26.96 -10.84
CA LEU A 55 -6.27 -25.66 -10.92
C LEU A 55 -6.37 -25.01 -9.53
N ARG A 56 -6.75 -25.79 -8.51
CA ARG A 56 -6.83 -25.31 -7.13
C ARG A 56 -5.46 -24.82 -6.64
N ASP A 57 -4.41 -25.60 -6.86
CA ASP A 57 -3.05 -25.24 -6.43
C ASP A 57 -2.55 -23.96 -7.11
N ILE A 58 -2.85 -23.79 -8.40
CA ILE A 58 -2.52 -22.56 -9.15
C ILE A 58 -3.22 -21.36 -8.52
N LEU A 59 -4.54 -21.44 -8.31
CA LEU A 59 -5.35 -20.35 -7.74
C LEU A 59 -4.98 -20.03 -6.28
N GLU A 60 -4.67 -21.05 -5.48
CA GLU A 60 -4.20 -20.85 -4.11
C GLU A 60 -2.81 -20.20 -4.06
N THR A 61 -1.92 -20.58 -4.98
CA THR A 61 -0.59 -20.00 -5.10
C THR A 61 -0.67 -18.55 -5.55
N GLU A 62 -1.48 -18.25 -6.56
CA GLU A 62 -1.76 -16.88 -7.02
C GLU A 62 -2.23 -16.00 -5.86
N LYS A 63 -3.26 -16.46 -5.13
CA LYS A 63 -3.78 -15.74 -3.96
C LYS A 63 -2.71 -15.48 -2.90
N LYS A 64 -1.85 -16.45 -2.61
CA LYS A 64 -0.74 -16.27 -1.65
C LYS A 64 0.28 -15.25 -2.16
N GLN A 65 0.66 -15.31 -3.44
CA GLN A 65 1.60 -14.38 -4.04
C GLN A 65 1.06 -12.94 -4.01
N LEU A 66 -0.22 -12.74 -4.36
CA LEU A 66 -0.87 -11.44 -4.25
C LEU A 66 -0.89 -10.92 -2.80
N ALA A 67 -1.24 -11.78 -1.84
CA ALA A 67 -1.23 -11.40 -0.42
C ALA A 67 0.19 -11.07 0.10
N GLU A 68 1.22 -11.77 -0.37
CA GLU A 68 2.61 -11.47 -0.04
C GLU A 68 3.07 -10.14 -0.63
N ILE A 69 2.68 -9.86 -1.87
CA ILE A 69 2.89 -8.59 -2.56
C ILE A 69 2.26 -7.46 -1.75
N ASP A 70 0.97 -7.56 -1.42
CA ASP A 70 0.25 -6.56 -0.63
C ASP A 70 0.90 -6.32 0.74
N LYS A 71 1.33 -7.41 1.41
CA LYS A 71 2.03 -7.31 2.69
C LYS A 71 3.40 -6.63 2.57
N LYS A 72 4.13 -6.88 1.48
CA LYS A 72 5.42 -6.25 1.23
C LYS A 72 5.25 -4.76 0.94
N TYR A 73 4.32 -4.40 0.06
CA TYR A 73 4.06 -3.01 -0.31
C TYR A 73 3.46 -2.19 0.84
N SER A 74 2.54 -2.75 1.62
CA SER A 74 2.01 -2.08 2.83
C SER A 74 3.13 -1.77 3.83
N LYS A 75 4.03 -2.73 4.08
CA LYS A 75 5.20 -2.53 4.94
C LYS A 75 6.15 -1.46 4.40
N GLU A 76 6.43 -1.47 3.09
CA GLU A 76 7.28 -0.44 2.46
C GLU A 76 6.66 0.95 2.59
N ILE A 77 5.36 1.10 2.33
CA ILE A 77 4.64 2.38 2.49
C ILE A 77 4.71 2.87 3.95
N GLU A 78 4.53 2.00 4.94
CA GLU A 78 4.66 2.37 6.35
C GLU A 78 6.07 2.85 6.70
N THR A 79 7.11 2.15 6.22
CA THR A 79 8.50 2.53 6.48
C THR A 79 8.84 3.88 5.85
N VAL A 80 8.46 4.10 4.59
CA VAL A 80 8.65 5.38 3.90
C VAL A 80 7.89 6.50 4.59
N GLY A 81 6.66 6.23 5.06
CA GLY A 81 5.87 7.18 5.84
C GLY A 81 6.57 7.60 7.14
N LYS A 82 7.08 6.62 7.91
CA LYS A 82 7.84 6.85 9.14
C LYS A 82 9.13 7.64 8.88
N ASP A 83 9.90 7.27 7.87
CA ASP A 83 11.16 7.95 7.50
C ASP A 83 10.92 9.40 7.09
N LYS A 84 9.89 9.67 6.29
CA LYS A 84 9.52 11.04 5.93
C LYS A 84 9.11 11.86 7.15
N LEU A 85 8.39 11.25 8.10
CA LEU A 85 7.98 11.92 9.33
C LEU A 85 9.17 12.29 10.22
N VAL A 86 10.13 11.38 10.37
CA VAL A 86 11.38 11.60 11.13
C VAL A 86 12.19 12.71 10.49
N LYS A 87 12.44 12.65 9.17
CA LYS A 87 13.17 13.69 8.44
C LYS A 87 12.53 15.07 8.59
N LYS A 88 11.21 15.17 8.45
CA LYS A 88 10.49 16.44 8.63
C LYS A 88 10.64 16.97 10.06
N THR A 89 10.59 16.09 11.05
CA THR A 89 10.77 16.45 12.46
C THR A 89 12.18 16.95 12.74
N ASP A 90 13.21 16.30 12.19
CA ASP A 90 14.60 16.71 12.33
C ASP A 90 14.89 18.03 11.62
N GLU A 91 14.36 18.24 10.42
CA GLU A 91 14.45 19.52 9.72
C GLU A 91 13.80 20.66 10.51
N GLU A 92 12.61 20.44 11.07
CA GLU A 92 11.97 21.45 11.93
C GLU A 92 12.79 21.75 13.18
N ARG A 93 13.34 20.72 13.84
CA ARG A 93 14.23 20.88 15.00
C ARG A 93 15.50 21.65 14.63
N ARG A 94 16.07 21.39 13.46
CA ARG A 94 17.25 22.09 12.95
C ARG A 94 16.93 23.57 12.69
N LYS A 95 15.86 23.87 11.96
CA LYS A 95 15.40 25.24 11.72
C LYS A 95 15.13 26.01 13.02
N ARG A 96 14.54 25.36 14.03
CA ARG A 96 14.33 25.97 15.37
C ARG A 96 15.63 26.24 16.13
N ARG A 97 16.68 25.43 15.93
CA ARG A 97 18.01 25.67 16.52
C ARG A 97 18.72 26.83 15.84
N GLU A 98 18.74 26.84 14.50
CA GLU A 98 19.35 27.92 13.71
C GLU A 98 18.67 29.26 13.99
N LYS A 99 17.33 29.30 14.10
CA LYS A 99 16.59 30.52 14.48
C LYS A 99 16.97 31.05 15.86
N ARG A 100 17.24 30.18 16.84
CA ARG A 100 17.63 30.60 18.19
C ARG A 100 19.04 31.17 18.21
N LEU A 101 19.99 30.47 17.60
CA LEU A 101 21.37 30.95 17.44
C LEU A 101 21.44 32.30 16.74
N ASN A 102 20.73 32.46 15.63
CA ASN A 102 20.72 33.74 14.91
C ASN A 102 20.08 34.86 15.74
N LYS A 103 19.06 34.56 16.54
CA LYS A 103 18.43 35.55 17.42
C LYS A 103 19.37 35.96 18.55
N GLU A 104 20.02 35.00 19.20
CA GLU A 104 21.01 35.24 20.26
C GLU A 104 22.19 36.07 19.73
N GLN A 105 22.73 35.74 18.55
CA GLN A 105 23.79 36.53 17.91
C GLN A 105 23.34 37.96 17.57
N ALA A 106 22.10 38.12 17.07
CA ALA A 106 21.56 39.43 16.75
C ALA A 106 21.23 40.27 17.99
N GLU A 107 20.86 39.65 19.11
CA GLU A 107 20.71 40.33 20.40
C GLU A 107 22.08 40.71 20.96
N GLN A 108 23.06 39.81 20.93
CA GLN A 108 24.42 40.06 21.40
C GLN A 108 25.10 41.21 20.63
N SER A 109 24.98 41.24 19.30
CA SER A 109 25.54 42.34 18.50
C SER A 109 24.87 43.68 18.80
N LYS A 110 23.54 43.70 19.01
CA LYS A 110 22.81 44.91 19.42
C LYS A 110 23.19 45.37 20.82
N GLU A 111 23.40 44.46 21.76
CA GLU A 111 23.88 44.80 23.10
C GLU A 111 25.29 45.37 23.06
N MET A 112 26.18 44.78 22.25
CA MET A 112 27.54 45.28 22.06
C MET A 112 27.56 46.68 21.44
N GLU A 113 26.77 46.92 20.39
CA GLU A 113 26.64 48.24 19.76
C GLU A 113 26.04 49.30 20.72
N LYS A 114 25.10 48.89 21.59
CA LYS A 114 24.56 49.77 22.64
C LYS A 114 25.60 50.09 23.71
N ALA A 115 26.41 49.11 24.10
CA ALA A 115 27.47 49.28 25.09
C ALA A 115 28.58 50.20 24.59
N GLU A 116 28.96 50.06 23.31
CA GLU A 116 29.92 50.97 22.66
C GLU A 116 29.41 52.41 22.63
N LYS A 117 28.15 52.66 22.24
CA LYS A 117 27.55 54.01 22.27
C LYS A 117 27.53 54.62 23.68
N LEU A 118 27.25 53.80 24.70
CA LEU A 118 27.26 54.24 26.09
C LEU A 118 28.66 54.63 26.60
N LEU A 119 29.71 54.02 26.04
CA LEU A 119 31.11 54.34 26.37
C LEU A 119 31.61 55.60 25.63
N GLU A 120 31.12 55.88 24.42
CA GLU A 120 31.45 57.12 23.70
C GLU A 120 30.84 58.38 24.35
N ASP A 121 29.74 58.22 25.09
CA ASP A 121 29.04 59.32 25.76
C ASP A 121 29.62 59.71 27.15
N ILE A 122 30.73 59.09 27.59
CA ILE A 122 31.43 59.35 28.88
C ILE A 122 32.78 60.05 28.64
#